data_AF-A0A1F3VCU1-F1
#
_entry.id   AF-A0A1F3VCU1-F1
#
_cell.length_a   1.000
_cell.length_b   1.000
_cell.length_c   1.000
_cell.angle_alpha   90.00
_cell.angle_beta   90.00
_cell.angle_gamma   90.00
#
_symmetry.space_group_name_H-M   'P 1'
#
loop_
_entity.id
_entity.type
_entity.pdbx_description
1 polymer ?
#
loop_
_entity_poly.entity_id
_entity_poly.type
_entity_poly.pdbx_seq_one_letter_code
_entity_poly.pdbx_strand_id
1 'polypeptide(L)'
;MPIRQKIVAMLIAAFLFFIIINLIRRRRLKEEYSWLWFLAGLVIIVLTMWYDLLVKLTQFIGAVMPTSTLFFFTFLFLILVCLQFSVSISELSDKIKNLAQELAILKSKLDKF
;
A
#
# COMPACT_ATOMS: atom_id res chain seq x y z
N MET A 1 -17.31 3.25 24.22
CA MET A 1 -15.98 2.58 24.23
C MET A 1 -15.24 2.93 25.51
N PRO A 2 -14.87 1.96 26.36
CA PRO A 2 -14.08 2.18 27.58
C PRO A 2 -12.71 2.80 27.27
N ILE A 3 -12.22 3.68 28.14
CA ILE A 3 -11.01 4.51 27.93
C ILE A 3 -9.77 3.69 27.56
N ARG A 4 -9.67 2.46 28.08
CA ARG A 4 -8.57 1.52 27.84
C ARG A 4 -8.50 1.09 26.37
N GLN A 5 -9.64 0.88 25.72
CA GLN A 5 -9.68 0.51 24.29
C GLN A 5 -9.23 1.68 23.41
N LYS A 6 -9.57 2.92 23.78
CA LYS A 6 -9.13 4.12 23.03
C LYS A 6 -7.62 4.29 23.08
N ILE A 7 -7.01 4.12 24.25
CA ILE A 7 -5.55 4.27 24.43
C ILE A 7 -4.79 3.20 23.65
N VAL A 8 -5.24 1.94 23.72
CA VAL A 8 -4.61 0.84 22.97
C VAL A 8 -4.76 1.05 21.47
N ALA A 9 -5.95 1.42 21.00
CA ALA A 9 -6.17 1.72 19.58
C ALA A 9 -5.30 2.88 19.09
N MET A 10 -5.13 3.93 19.91
CA MET A 10 -4.30 5.09 19.57
C MET A 10 -2.81 4.75 19.52
N LEU A 11 -2.31 3.92 20.44
CA LEU A 11 -0.92 3.42 20.41
C LEU A 11 -0.67 2.55 19.18
N ILE A 12 -1.58 1.62 18.86
CA ILE A 12 -1.48 0.76 17.67
C ILE A 12 -1.50 1.62 16.40
N ALA A 13 -2.39 2.61 16.32
CA ALA A 13 -2.48 3.52 15.18
C ALA A 13 -1.19 4.36 15.01
N ALA A 14 -0.66 4.93 16.09
CA ALA A 14 0.59 5.70 16.05
C ALA A 14 1.79 4.85 15.63
N PHE A 15 1.87 3.61 16.12
CA PHE A 15 2.92 2.66 15.76
C PHE A 15 2.84 2.23 14.29
N LEU A 16 1.65 1.89 13.80
CA LEU A 16 1.40 1.62 12.38
C LEU A 16 1.77 2.81 11.50
N PHE A 17 1.38 4.02 11.89
CA PHE A 17 1.70 5.25 11.16
C PHE A 17 3.21 5.49 11.08
N PHE A 18 3.94 5.25 12.18
CA PHE A 18 5.40 5.34 12.21
C PHE A 18 6.06 4.31 11.27
N ILE A 19 5.56 3.06 11.23
CA ILE A 19 6.03 2.03 10.29
C ILE A 19 5.79 2.46 8.85
N ILE A 20 4.59 2.94 8.53
CA ILE A 20 4.22 3.38 7.17
C ILE A 20 5.15 4.52 6.72
N ILE A 21 5.37 5.53 7.56
CA ILE A 21 6.31 6.63 7.27
C ILE A 21 7.72 6.10 7.04
N ASN A 22 8.18 5.17 7.87
CA ASN A 22 9.53 4.60 7.75
C ASN A 22 9.68 3.77 6.45
N LEU A 23 8.63 3.04 6.04
CA LEU A 23 8.60 2.29 4.78
C LEU A 23 8.61 3.22 3.56
N ILE A 24 7.81 4.29 3.59
CA ILE A 24 7.77 5.32 2.53
C ILE A 24 9.13 6.04 2.43
N ARG A 25 9.74 6.37 3.58
CA ARG A 25 11.02 7.07 3.64
C ARG A 25 12.19 6.21 3.13
N ARG A 26 12.07 4.88 3.15
CA ARG A 26 13.08 3.95 2.62
C ARG A 26 13.14 3.88 1.08
N ARG A 27 12.44 4.77 0.34
CA ARG A 27 12.65 5.16 -1.08
C ARG A 27 13.54 4.21 -1.91
N ARG A 28 13.01 3.05 -2.29
CA ARG A 28 13.68 2.07 -3.17
C ARG A 28 12.87 1.72 -4.41
N LEU A 29 11.89 2.53 -4.81
CA LEU A 29 11.10 2.27 -6.01
C LEU A 29 11.13 3.49 -6.96
N LYS A 30 11.56 3.18 -8.19
CA LYS A 30 11.71 4.07 -9.35
C LYS A 30 10.45 4.89 -9.61
N GLU A 31 10.65 6.05 -10.23
CA GLU A 31 9.73 7.17 -10.48
C GLU A 31 8.31 6.80 -10.97
N GLU A 32 8.09 5.62 -11.56
CA GLU A 32 6.76 5.14 -12.02
C GLU A 32 5.78 4.74 -10.90
N TYR A 33 6.26 4.21 -9.77
CA TYR A 33 5.37 3.66 -8.72
C TYR A 33 4.87 4.71 -7.71
N SER A 34 5.43 5.93 -7.77
CA SER A 34 5.08 7.01 -6.84
C SER A 34 3.74 7.67 -7.18
N TRP A 35 3.29 7.58 -8.43
CA TRP A 35 2.02 8.19 -8.88
C TRP A 35 0.79 7.55 -8.23
N LEU A 36 0.77 6.21 -8.11
CA LEU A 36 -0.33 5.49 -7.47
C LEU A 36 -0.48 5.83 -5.99
N TRP A 37 0.64 6.03 -5.27
CA TRP A 37 0.63 6.47 -3.88
C TRP A 37 0.14 7.92 -3.73
N PHE A 38 0.48 8.79 -4.67
CA PHE A 38 -0.02 10.16 -4.71
C PHE A 38 -1.54 10.20 -4.97
N LEU A 39 -2.00 9.41 -5.94
CA LEU A 39 -3.42 9.29 -6.28
C LEU A 39 -4.22 8.67 -5.13
N ALA A 40 -3.68 7.64 -4.49
CA ALA A 40 -4.25 7.05 -3.28
C ALA A 40 -4.35 8.06 -2.12
N GLY A 41 -3.28 8.80 -1.85
CA GLY A 41 -3.28 9.85 -0.82
C GLY A 41 -4.30 10.95 -1.13
N LEU A 42 -4.42 11.34 -2.39
CA LEU A 42 -5.40 12.33 -2.86
C LEU A 42 -6.83 11.82 -2.68
N VAL A 43 -7.11 10.57 -3.04
CA VAL A 43 -8.41 9.91 -2.81
C VAL A 43 -8.75 9.88 -1.32
N ILE A 44 -7.80 9.53 -0.45
CA ILE A 44 -8.02 9.51 1.01
C ILE A 44 -8.30 10.93 1.54
N ILE A 45 -7.55 11.94 1.10
CA ILE A 45 -7.76 13.33 1.50
C ILE A 45 -9.15 13.81 1.06
N VAL A 46 -9.54 13.53 -0.17
CA VAL A 46 -10.86 13.90 -0.71
C VAL A 46 -11.99 13.21 0.06
N LEU A 47 -11.86 11.91 0.36
CA LEU A 47 -12.85 11.19 1.17
C LEU A 47 -12.93 11.72 2.61
N THR A 48 -11.79 12.12 3.20
CA THR A 48 -11.74 12.62 4.58
C THR A 48 -12.27 14.04 4.70
N MET A 49 -12.01 14.88 3.68
CA MET A 49 -12.45 16.28 3.65
C MET A 49 -13.98 16.40 3.44
N TRP A 50 -14.64 15.34 2.95
CA TRP A 50 -16.04 15.37 2.55
C TRP A 50 -16.89 14.32 3.29
N TYR A 51 -17.09 14.54 4.59
CA TYR A 51 -17.87 13.65 5.46
C TYR A 51 -19.32 13.41 4.95
N ASP A 52 -19.96 14.42 4.35
CA ASP A 52 -21.29 14.27 3.75
C ASP A 52 -21.34 13.32 2.55
N LEU A 53 -20.26 13.23 1.79
CA LEU A 53 -20.12 12.29 0.67
C LEU A 53 -20.00 10.85 1.19
N LEU A 54 -19.27 10.68 2.28
CA LEU A 54 -19.15 9.42 2.98
C LEU A 54 -20.52 8.93 3.50
N VAL A 55 -21.30 9.82 4.14
CA VAL A 55 -22.65 9.48 4.63
C VAL A 55 -23.58 9.09 3.47
N LYS A 56 -23.51 9.80 2.33
CA LYS A 56 -24.27 9.44 1.12
C LYS A 56 -23.85 8.08 0.55
N LEU A 57 -22.56 7.80 0.49
CA LEU A 57 -22.01 6.50 0.07
C LEU A 57 -22.42 5.37 1.02
N THR A 58 -22.40 5.62 2.33
CA THR A 58 -22.86 4.70 3.37
C THR A 58 -24.33 4.34 3.17
N GLN A 59 -25.19 5.32 2.91
CA GLN A 59 -26.60 5.09 2.59
C GLN A 59 -26.77 4.36 1.25
N PHE A 60 -25.98 4.69 0.23
CA PHE A 60 -26.04 4.06 -1.09
C PHE A 60 -25.62 2.58 -1.08
N ILE A 61 -24.60 2.25 -0.28
CA ILE A 61 -24.13 0.86 -0.05
C ILE A 61 -25.07 0.11 0.90
N GLY A 62 -25.99 0.80 1.59
CA GLY A 62 -26.90 0.20 2.57
C GLY A 62 -26.24 -0.12 3.92
N ALA A 63 -25.10 0.50 4.22
CA ALA A 63 -24.41 0.32 5.49
C ALA A 63 -25.06 1.16 6.60
N VAL A 64 -25.24 0.58 7.78
CA VAL A 64 -25.93 1.23 8.91
C VAL A 64 -25.06 2.30 9.58
N MET A 65 -23.73 2.14 9.55
CA MET A 65 -22.78 3.05 10.20
C MET A 65 -21.70 3.52 9.21
N PRO A 66 -21.39 4.84 9.16
CA PRO A 66 -20.34 5.39 8.30
C PRO A 66 -18.96 4.76 8.56
N THR A 67 -18.71 4.35 9.79
CA THR A 67 -17.50 3.63 10.20
C THR A 67 -17.33 2.30 9.47
N SER A 68 -18.40 1.53 9.26
CA SER A 68 -18.33 0.24 8.54
C SER A 68 -18.01 0.45 7.05
N THR A 69 -18.55 1.51 6.44
CA THR A 69 -18.23 1.89 5.06
C THR A 69 -16.77 2.31 4.92
N LEU A 70 -16.25 3.11 5.86
CA LEU A 70 -14.83 3.47 5.90
C LEU A 70 -13.94 2.23 6.03
N PHE A 71 -14.29 1.30 6.90
CA PHE A 71 -13.54 0.05 7.05
C PHE A 71 -13.55 -0.77 5.76
N PHE A 72 -14.69 -0.89 5.08
CA PHE A 72 -14.80 -1.59 3.80
C PHE A 72 -13.89 -0.97 2.73
N PHE A 73 -13.97 0.35 2.54
CA PHE A 73 -13.10 1.04 1.57
C PHE A 73 -11.62 0.96 1.95
N THR A 74 -11.30 1.02 3.24
CA THR A 74 -9.93 0.84 3.74
C THR A 74 -9.43 -0.57 3.43
N PHE A 75 -10.26 -1.60 3.62
CA PHE A 75 -9.93 -2.98 3.27
C PHE A 75 -9.74 -3.17 1.77
N LEU A 76 -10.64 -2.61 0.97
CA LEU A 76 -10.56 -2.67 -0.49
C LEU A 76 -9.28 -1.97 -0.99
N PHE A 77 -8.97 -0.81 -0.41
CA PHE A 77 -7.72 -0.11 -0.65
C PHE A 77 -6.49 -0.95 -0.24
N LEU A 78 -6.52 -1.61 0.92
CA LEU A 78 -5.45 -2.49 1.38
C LEU A 78 -5.21 -3.65 0.39
N ILE A 79 -6.28 -4.25 -0.13
CA ILE A 79 -6.19 -5.32 -1.14
C ILE A 79 -5.53 -4.81 -2.42
N LEU A 80 -5.90 -3.62 -2.90
CA LEU A 80 -5.27 -3.00 -4.07
C LEU A 80 -3.77 -2.76 -3.85
N VAL A 81 -3.39 -2.28 -2.66
CA VAL A 81 -1.99 -2.11 -2.27
C VAL A 81 -1.25 -3.45 -2.25
N CYS A 82 -1.85 -4.50 -1.71
CA CYS A 82 -1.27 -5.85 -1.72
C CYS A 82 -1.08 -6.39 -3.15
N LEU A 83 -2.05 -6.19 -4.04
CA LEU A 83 -1.94 -6.58 -5.45
C LEU A 83 -0.80 -5.83 -6.14
N GLN A 84 -0.70 -4.52 -5.91
CA GLN A 84 0.39 -3.70 -6.43
C GLN A 84 1.76 -4.22 -5.97
N PHE A 85 1.89 -4.57 -4.67
CA PHE A 85 3.12 -5.15 -4.15
C PHE A 85 3.41 -6.51 -4.78
N SER A 86 2.40 -7.37 -4.98
CA SER A 86 2.55 -8.67 -5.62
C SER A 86 3.12 -8.53 -7.03
N VAL A 87 2.58 -7.62 -7.84
CA VAL A 87 3.07 -7.34 -9.20
C VAL A 87 4.50 -6.82 -9.17
N SER A 88 4.80 -5.86 -8.29
CA SER A 88 6.14 -5.28 -8.17
C SER A 88 7.20 -6.32 -7.75
N ILE A 89 6.84 -7.23 -6.83
CA ILE A 89 7.70 -8.35 -6.42
C ILE A 89 7.92 -9.30 -7.60
N SER A 90 6.89 -9.60 -8.39
CA SER A 90 7.00 -10.45 -9.57
C SER A 90 7.98 -9.89 -10.59
N GLU A 91 7.85 -8.60 -10.95
CA GLU A 91 8.79 -7.95 -11.88
C GLU A 91 10.23 -7.94 -11.37
N LEU A 92 10.41 -7.75 -10.07
CA LEU A 92 11.73 -7.77 -9.47
C LEU A 92 12.36 -9.17 -9.54
N SER A 93 11.56 -10.21 -9.30
CA SER A 93 11.97 -11.61 -9.45
C SER A 93 12.46 -11.90 -10.87
N ASP A 94 11.72 -11.43 -11.88
CA ASP A 94 12.09 -11.59 -13.29
C ASP A 94 13.40 -10.87 -13.62
N LYS A 95 13.59 -9.65 -13.11
CA LYS A 95 14.85 -8.89 -13.29
C LYS A 95 16.05 -9.62 -12.66
N ILE A 96 15.89 -10.16 -11.46
CA ILE A 96 16.93 -10.95 -10.78
C ILE A 96 17.28 -12.20 -11.59
N LYS A 97 16.27 -12.89 -12.12
CA LYS A 97 16.45 -14.08 -12.97
C LYS A 97 17.26 -13.74 -14.23
N ASN A 98 16.92 -12.66 -14.92
CA ASN A 98 17.63 -12.22 -16.13
C ASN A 98 19.09 -11.86 -15.82
N LEU A 99 19.34 -11.11 -14.74
CA LEU A 99 20.69 -10.78 -14.28
C LEU A 99 21.52 -12.01 -13.93
N ALA A 100 20.91 -13.01 -13.28
CA ALA A 100 21.58 -14.28 -12.97
C ALA A 100 21.95 -15.05 -14.25
N GLN A 101 21.09 -15.03 -15.27
CA GLN A 101 21.36 -15.64 -16.57
C GLN A 101 22.50 -14.92 -17.32
N GLU A 102 22.49 -13.59 -17.36
CA GLU A 102 23.58 -12.81 -17.96
C GLU A 102 24.92 -13.07 -17.26
N LEU A 103 24.94 -13.12 -15.92
CA LEU A 103 26.13 -13.48 -15.16
C LEU A 103 26.63 -14.89 -15.47
N ALA A 104 25.74 -15.87 -15.60
CA ALA A 104 26.12 -17.24 -15.94
C ALA A 104 26.75 -17.33 -17.34
N ILE A 105 26.17 -16.64 -18.34
CA ILE A 105 26.73 -16.56 -19.69
C ILE A 105 28.10 -15.87 -19.67
N LEU A 106 28.23 -14.77 -18.91
CA LEU A 106 29.48 -14.03 -18.80
C LEU A 106 30.59 -14.89 -18.18
N LYS A 107 30.30 -15.61 -17.09
CA LYS A 107 31.24 -16.56 -16.47
C LYS A 107 31.66 -17.66 -17.44
N SER A 108 30.71 -18.26 -18.16
CA SER A 108 31.02 -19.32 -19.13
C SER A 108 31.92 -18.85 -20.27
N LYS A 109 31.82 -17.58 -20.68
CA LYS A 109 32.75 -17.00 -21.68
C LYS A 109 34.15 -16.79 -21.10
N LEU A 110 34.25 -16.39 -19.84
CA LEU A 110 35.53 -16.17 -19.17
C LEU A 110 36.27 -17.49 -18.93
N ASP A 111 35.57 -18.55 -18.51
CA ASP A 111 36.15 -19.89 -18.28
C ASP A 111 36.65 -20.60 -19.55
N LYS A 112 36.31 -20.09 -20.74
CA LYS A 112 36.77 -20.63 -22.04
C LYS A 112 38.07 -19.98 -22.55
N PHE A 113 38.61 -18.98 -21.85
CA PHE A 113 39.92 -18.37 -22.11
C PHE A 113 40.94 -18.82 -21.07
#